data_AF-A0A1W1EDK7-F1
#
_entry.id   AF-A0A1W1EDK7-F1
#
_cell.length_a   1.000
_cell.length_b   1.000
_cell.length_c   1.000
_cell.angle_alpha   90.00
_cell.angle_beta   90.00
_cell.angle_gamma   90.00
#
_symmetry.space_group_name_H-M   'P 1'
#
loop_
_entity.id
_entity.type
_entity.pdbx_description
1 polymer ?
#
loop_
_entity_poly.entity_id
_entity_poly.type
_entity_poly.pdbx_seq_one_letter_code
_entity_poly.pdbx_strand_id
1 'polypeptide(L)' 'MAVAEDIGCSNENCKESQNCQRTVIFENETAREVKSFGGTPDKGCGKFIPKK' A
#
# COMPACT_ATOMS: atom_id res chain seq x y z
N MET A 1 -5.33 -13.72 7.25
CA MET A 1 -6.36 -12.81 6.70
C MET A 1 -5.81 -12.07 5.49
N ALA A 2 -6.39 -12.30 4.32
CA ALA A 2 -6.13 -11.49 3.14
C ALA A 2 -6.74 -10.10 3.37
N VAL A 3 -5.99 -9.05 3.01
CA VAL A 3 -6.50 -7.68 3.07
C VAL A 3 -6.96 -7.35 1.66
N ALA A 4 -8.16 -6.80 1.51
CA ALA A 4 -8.72 -6.47 0.22
C ALA A 4 -7.79 -5.51 -0.56
N GLU A 5 -7.79 -5.64 -1.89
CA GLU A 5 -6.92 -4.89 -2.79
C GLU A 5 -7.37 -3.43 -2.96
N ASP A 6 -8.66 -3.15 -2.73
CA ASP A 6 -9.29 -1.82 -2.72
C ASP A 6 -9.02 -1.00 -1.44
N ILE A 7 -8.18 -1.52 -0.52
CA ILE A 7 -7.72 -0.79 0.67
C ILE A 7 -6.39 -0.10 0.37
N GLY A 8 -6.38 1.22 0.40
CA GLY A 8 -5.21 2.06 0.17
C GLY A 8 -4.18 2.01 1.29
N CYS A 9 -2.94 2.38 0.96
CA CYS A 9 -1.82 2.45 1.88
C CYS A 9 -1.22 3.85 1.90
N SER A 10 -1.40 4.56 3.01
CA SER A 10 -0.80 5.88 3.25
C SER A 10 0.62 5.82 3.86
N ASN A 11 1.22 4.63 3.94
CA ASN A 11 2.59 4.49 4.45
C ASN A 11 3.62 4.87 3.37
N GLU A 12 3.99 6.15 3.37
CA GLU A 12 5.07 6.71 2.55
C GLU A 12 6.46 6.13 2.87
N ASN A 13 6.69 5.71 4.12
CA ASN A 13 7.96 5.16 4.59
C ASN A 13 8.20 3.71 4.16
N CYS A 14 7.25 3.08 3.46
CA CYS A 14 7.43 1.73 2.95
C CYS A 14 8.38 1.75 1.74
N LYS A 15 9.44 0.93 1.75
CA LYS A 15 10.37 0.75 0.62
C LYS A 15 9.68 0.55 -0.72
N GLU A 16 8.61 -0.24 -0.69
CA GLU A 16 7.84 -0.63 -1.88
C GLU A 16 6.64 0.30 -2.15
N SER A 17 6.48 1.43 -1.44
CA SER A 17 5.35 2.35 -1.64
C SER A 17 5.22 2.78 -3.11
N GLN A 18 6.35 3.13 -3.73
CA GLN A 18 6.43 3.53 -5.13
C GLN A 18 6.12 2.41 -6.14
N ASN A 19 6.11 1.14 -5.72
CA ASN A 19 5.79 -0.01 -6.56
C ASN A 19 4.49 -0.70 -6.14
N CYS A 20 3.76 -0.15 -5.16
CA CYS A 20 2.59 -0.78 -4.57
C CYS A 20 1.28 -0.17 -5.10
N GLN A 21 0.37 -1.01 -5.60
CA GLN A 21 -0.98 -0.62 -6.03
C GLN A 21 -1.78 0.05 -4.89
N ARG A 22 -1.53 -0.35 -3.64
CA ARG A 22 -2.20 0.26 -2.47
C ARG A 22 -1.86 1.74 -2.32
N THR A 23 -0.63 2.12 -2.63
CA THR A 23 -0.21 3.53 -2.61
C THR A 23 -0.86 4.27 -3.77
N VAL A 24 -0.95 3.66 -4.96
CA VAL A 24 -1.65 4.25 -6.12
C VAL A 24 -3.10 4.59 -5.81
N ILE A 25 -3.87 3.64 -5.28
CA ILE A 25 -5.30 3.88 -4.98
C ILE A 25 -5.50 4.88 -3.84
N PHE A 26 -4.51 5.00 -2.94
CA PHE A 26 -4.49 6.03 -1.91
C PHE A 26 -4.22 7.42 -2.53
N GLU A 27 -3.19 7.54 -3.37
CA GLU A 27 -2.84 8.79 -4.06
C GLU A 27 -3.93 9.25 -5.04
N ASN A 28 -4.61 8.29 -5.69
CA ASN A 28 -5.73 8.57 -6.61
C ASN A 28 -7.07 8.76 -5.89
N GLU A 29 -7.12 8.69 -4.55
CA GLU A 29 -8.36 8.81 -3.76
C GLU A 29 -9.47 7.82 -4.19
N THR A 30 -9.06 6.68 -4.76
CA THR A 30 -9.97 5.60 -5.22
C THR A 30 -10.05 4.44 -4.24
N ALA A 31 -9.28 4.50 -3.15
CA ALA A 31 -9.31 3.53 -2.07
C ALA A 31 -10.65 3.60 -1.31
N ARG A 32 -11.24 2.44 -1.04
CA ARG A 32 -12.44 2.32 -0.19
C ARG A 32 -12.15 2.72 1.26
N GLU A 33 -10.98 2.32 1.74
CA GLU A 33 -10.45 2.62 3.07
C GLU A 33 -8.95 2.88 2.96
N VAL A 34 -8.40 3.71 3.84
CA VAL A 34 -6.97 3.99 3.91
C VAL A 34 -6.41 3.43 5.22
N LYS A 35 -5.34 2.65 5.14
CA LYS A 35 -4.65 2.08 6.31
C LYS A 35 -3.14 2.17 6.14
N SER A 36 -2.41 2.26 7.25
CA SER A 36 -0.95 2.12 7.23
C SER A 36 -0.56 0.66 7.46
N PHE A 37 0.19 0.07 6.53
CA PHE A 37 0.73 -1.28 6.68
C PHE A 37 2.18 -1.26 7.16
N GLY A 38 2.66 -2.37 7.71
CA GLY A 38 3.99 -2.47 8.35
C GLY A 38 5.20 -2.53 7.40
N GLY A 39 5.15 -1.86 6.25
CA GLY A 39 6.36 -1.64 5.44
C GLY A 39 7.29 -0.63 6.12
N THR A 40 8.59 -0.82 5.97
CA THR A 40 9.63 0.11 6.46
C THR A 40 10.56 0.49 5.29
N PRO A 41 11.45 1.48 5.47
CA PRO A 41 12.39 1.89 4.42
C PRO A 41 13.35 0.76 4.03
N ASP A 42 13.68 -0.11 4.98
CA ASP A 42 14.59 -1.25 4.78
C ASP A 42 13.87 -2.51 4.30
N LYS A 43 12.59 -2.67 4.66
CA LYS A 43 11.83 -3.92 4.45
C LYS A 43 10.46 -3.67 3.80
N GLY A 44 10.22 -4.37 2.70
CA GLY A 44 8.93 -4.37 2.01
C GLY A 44 7.78 -4.86 2.91
N CYS A 45 6.57 -4.42 2.58
CA CYS A 45 5.36 -4.79 3.31
C CYS A 45 4.87 -6.20 2.92
N GLY A 46 4.47 -7.03 3.89
CA GLY A 46 3.85 -8.34 3.62
C GLY A 46 2.45 -8.27 2.98
N LYS A 47 1.92 -7.07 2.75
CA LYS A 47 0.67 -6.78 2.03
C LYS A 47 0.94 -6.03 0.72
N PHE A 48 2.16 -6.11 0.20
CA PHE A 48 2.54 -5.56 -1.08
C PHE A 48 1.64 -6.10 -2.19
N ILE A 49 1.16 -5.19 -3.03
CA ILE A 49 0.42 -5.51 -4.25
C ILE A 49 1.19 -4.82 -5.37
N PRO A 50 1.78 -5.54 -6.34
CA PRO A 50 2.49 -4.90 -7.43
C PRO A 50 1.56 -3.97 -8.22
N LYS A 51 2.06 -2.79 -8.60
CA LYS A 51 1.35 -1.89 -9.53
C LYS A 51 1.03 -2.62 -10.82
N LYS A 52 -0.18 -2.40 -11.34
CA LYS A 52 -0.58 -2.83 -12.69
C LYS A 52 -0.12 -1.82 -13.73
#